data_AF-A0A6P0I7R8-F1
#
_entry.id   AF-A0A6P0I7R8-F1
#
_cell.length_a   1.000
_cell.length_b   1.000
_cell.length_c   1.000
_cell.angle_alpha   90.00
_cell.angle_beta   90.00
_cell.angle_gamma   90.00
#
_symmetry.space_group_name_H-M   'P 1'
#
loop_
_entity.id
_entity.type
_entity.pdbx_description
1 polymer ?
#
loop_
_entity_poly.entity_id
_entity_poly.type
_entity_poly.pdbx_seq_one_letter_code
_entity_poly.pdbx_strand_id
1 'polypeptide(L)' 'MLVVSEIYRQQQWIWENKKHRIDHRIVSLNQPHVRPKVRGKAGINTEFGAKLSASCIDGYIF' A
#
# COMPACT_ATOMS: atom_id res chain seq x y z
N MET A 1 18.35 -9.31 -7.04
CA MET A 1 17.73 -7.96 -7.07
C MET A 1 16.49 -7.94 -7.98
N LEU A 2 15.46 -8.77 -7.72
CA LEU A 2 14.32 -8.94 -8.64
C LEU A 2 13.16 -7.96 -8.40
N VAL A 3 13.04 -7.43 -7.18
CA VAL A 3 11.90 -6.57 -6.78
C VAL A 3 12.02 -5.15 -7.38
N VAL A 4 13.23 -4.58 -7.39
CA VAL A 4 13.47 -3.23 -7.92
C VAL A 4 13.26 -3.17 -9.42
N SER A 5 13.73 -4.18 -10.16
CA SER A 5 13.50 -4.30 -11.60
C SER A 5 12.00 -4.44 -11.93
N GLU A 6 11.25 -5.18 -11.12
CA GLU A 6 9.81 -5.32 -11.31
C GLU A 6 9.06 -4.01 -11.03
N ILE A 7 9.46 -3.25 -10.00
CA ILE A 7 8.89 -1.92 -9.75
C ILE A 7 9.12 -0.99 -10.94
N TYR A 8 10.34 -0.96 -11.48
CA TYR A 8 10.63 -0.15 -12.66
C TYR A 8 9.75 -0.54 -13.85
N ARG A 9 9.63 -1.84 -14.13
CA ARG A 9 8.75 -2.36 -15.19
C ARG A 9 7.30 -1.94 -14.99
N GLN A 10 6.79 -2.04 -13.75
CA GLN A 10 5.41 -1.63 -13.42
C GLN A 10 5.21 -0.11 -13.59
N GLN A 11 6.18 0.72 -13.19
CA GLN A 11 6.14 2.17 -13.37
C GLN A 11 6.16 2.59 -14.83
N GLN A 12 7.04 1.98 -15.63
CA GLN A 12 7.13 2.24 -17.07
C GLN A 12 5.80 1.90 -17.76
N TRP A 13 5.23 0.71 -17.50
CA TRP A 13 3.96 0.31 -18.11
C TRP A 13 2.82 1.26 -17.75
N ILE A 14 2.73 1.68 -16.49
CA ILE A 14 1.73 2.66 -15.99
C ILE A 14 1.86 3.99 -16.75
N TRP A 15 3.08 4.47 -16.96
CA TRP A 15 3.37 5.72 -17.64
C TRP A 15 3.00 5.69 -19.12
N GLU A 16 3.41 4.61 -19.81
CA GLU A 16 3.15 4.39 -21.23
C GLU A 16 1.67 4.21 -21.53
N ASN A 17 0.96 3.45 -20.69
CA ASN A 17 -0.46 3.15 -20.88
C ASN A 17 -1.39 4.22 -20.31
N LYS A 18 -0.87 5.27 -19.65
CA LYS A 18 -1.64 6.31 -18.96
C LYS A 18 -2.69 5.74 -17.99
N LYS A 19 -2.36 4.65 -17.30
CA LYS A 19 -3.24 3.94 -16.35
C LYS A 19 -2.74 4.10 -14.93
N HIS A 20 -3.64 4.36 -13.97
CA HIS A 20 -3.27 4.49 -12.56
C HIS A 20 -3.22 3.16 -11.78
N ARG A 21 -3.51 2.04 -12.45
CA ARG A 21 -3.62 0.71 -11.82
C ARG A 21 -2.95 -0.34 -12.69
N ILE A 22 -2.22 -1.24 -12.03
CA ILE A 22 -1.71 -2.51 -12.57
C ILE A 22 -2.00 -3.59 -11.52
N ASP A 23 -2.30 -4.80 -11.94
CA ASP A 23 -2.54 -5.90 -11.01
C ASP A 23 -1.23 -6.32 -10.34
N HIS A 24 -1.32 -6.75 -9.07
CA HIS A 24 -0.15 -7.08 -8.23
C HIS A 24 0.89 -5.95 -8.13
N ARG A 25 0.43 -4.69 -8.17
CA ARG A 25 1.30 -3.52 -8.02
C ARG A 25 2.11 -3.60 -6.73
N ILE A 26 3.43 -3.56 -6.86
CA ILE A 26 4.34 -3.42 -5.72
C ILE A 26 4.39 -1.95 -5.34
N VAL A 27 3.96 -1.67 -4.11
CA VAL A 27 3.87 -0.30 -3.56
C VAL A 27 4.78 -0.10 -2.36
N SER A 28 5.34 -1.18 -1.81
CA SER A 28 6.32 -1.17 -0.72
C SER A 28 7.48 -2.10 -1.06
N LEU A 29 8.71 -1.60 -0.94
CA LEU A 29 9.94 -2.39 -1.11
C LEU A 29 10.18 -3.36 0.05
N ASN A 30 9.83 -2.95 1.27
CA ASN A 30 10.08 -3.72 2.48
C ASN A 30 9.10 -4.91 2.60
N GLN A 31 7.87 -4.74 2.13
CA GLN A 31 6.82 -5.77 2.19
C GLN A 31 5.98 -5.78 0.91
N PRO A 32 6.51 -6.33 -0.20
CA PRO A 32 5.85 -6.31 -1.51
C PRO A 32 4.60 -7.20 -1.57
N HIS A 33 4.46 -8.17 -0.65
CA HIS A 33 3.33 -9.09 -0.59
C HIS A 33 2.14 -8.55 0.21
N VAL A 34 2.31 -7.47 0.98
CA VAL A 34 1.24 -6.89 1.80
C VAL A 34 0.30 -6.11 0.90
N ARG A 35 -0.96 -6.56 0.84
CA ARG A 35 -1.97 -5.92 -0.02
C ARG A 35 -2.43 -4.58 0.56
N PRO A 36 -2.44 -3.50 -0.23
CA PRO A 36 -3.07 -2.25 0.15
C PRO A 36 -4.57 -2.43 0.42
N LYS A 37 -5.08 -1.84 1.52
CA LYS A 37 -6.52 -1.80 1.85
C LYS A 37 -7.06 -0.39 1.70
N VAL A 38 -8.11 -0.23 0.90
CA VAL A 38 -8.80 1.06 0.72
C VAL A 38 -9.52 1.43 2.03
N ARG A 39 -9.28 2.64 2.54
CA ARG A 39 -9.93 3.17 3.75
C ARG A 39 -10.89 4.28 3.34
N GLY A 40 -12.16 4.16 3.71
CA GLY A 40 -13.20 5.17 3.42
C GLY A 40 -13.23 6.36 4.39
N LYS A 41 -12.12 6.72 5.04
CA LYS A 41 -12.06 7.89 5.94
C LYS A 41 -11.38 9.04 5.21
N ALA A 42 -11.83 10.28 5.44
CA ALA A 42 -11.20 11.48 4.90
C ALA A 42 -9.73 11.54 5.34
N GLY A 43 -8.81 11.44 4.38
CA GLY A 43 -7.36 11.36 4.63
C GLY A 43 -6.64 10.42 3.66
N ILE A 44 -5.77 9.55 4.18
CA ILE A 44 -4.98 8.62 3.38
C ILE A 44 -5.90 7.54 2.79
N ASN A 45 -6.00 7.50 1.46
CA ASN A 45 -6.86 6.57 0.72
C ASN A 45 -6.54 5.08 0.96
N THR A 46 -5.34 4.76 1.46
CA THR A 46 -4.84 3.39 1.58
C THR A 46 -3.84 3.26 2.74
N GLU A 47 -4.00 2.23 3.56
CA GLU A 47 -3.06 1.89 4.63
C GLU A 47 -2.28 0.60 4.32
N PHE A 48 -1.09 0.50 4.90
CA PHE A 48 -0.21 -0.67 4.86
C PHE A 48 -0.03 -1.22 6.26
N GLY A 49 -0.12 -2.54 6.43
CA GLY A 49 0.11 -3.21 7.72
C GLY A 49 -1.17 -3.66 8.43
N ALA A 50 -1.01 -4.15 9.66
CA ALA A 50 -2.12 -4.56 10.51
C ALA A 50 -3.01 -3.36 10.84
N LYS A 51 -4.34 -3.55 10.77
CA LYS A 51 -5.28 -2.56 11.32
C LYS A 51 -5.16 -2.61 12.85
N LEU A 52 -4.28 -1.79 13.42
CA LEU A 52 -4.26 -1.54 14.86
C LEU A 52 -5.38 -0.54 15.18
N SER A 53 -6.51 -1.06 15.62
CA SER A 53 -7.52 -0.26 16.32
C SER A 53 -7.16 -0.30 17.80
N ALA A 54 -6.36 0.68 18.23
CA ALA A 54 -6.04 0.90 19.63
C ALA A 54 -7.00 1.98 20.17
N SER A 55 -7.83 1.65 21.15
CA SER A 55 -8.69 2.62 21.84
C SER A 55 -8.08 2.96 23.19
N CYS A 56 -7.88 4.26 23.47
CA CYS A 56 -7.39 4.72 24.77
C CYS A 56 -8.58 5.21 25.61
N ILE A 57 -8.85 4.52 26.73
CA ILE A 57 -9.83 4.96 27.72
C ILE A 57 -9.11 5.02 29.07
N ASP A 58 -9.12 6.19 29.71
CA ASP A 58 -8.50 6.44 31.02
C ASP A 58 -7.03 5.98 31.14
N GLY A 59 -6.27 6.12 30.05
CA GLY A 59 -4.85 5.75 30.01
C GLY A 59 -4.57 4.28 29.70
N TYR A 60 -5.61 3.47 29.48
CA TYR A 60 -5.49 2.07 29.07
C TYR A 60 -5.73 1.91 27.58
N ILE A 61 -4.87 1.14 26.91
CA ILE A 61 -4.97 0.85 25.47
C ILE A 61 -5.59 -0.53 25.27
N PHE A 62 -6.71 -0.58 24.53
CA PHE A 62 -7.45 -1.79 24.13
C PHE A 62 -7.35 -2.04 22.63
#